data_AF-A0A7C1NKJ1-F1
#
_entry.id   AF-A0A7C1NKJ1-F1
#
_cell.length_a   1.000
_cell.length_b   1.000
_cell.length_c   1.000
_cell.angle_alpha   90.00
_cell.angle_beta   90.00
_cell.angle_gamma   90.00
#
_symmetry.space_group_name_H-M   'P 1'
#
loop_
_entity.id
_entity.type
_entity.pdbx_description
1 polymer ?
#
loop_
_entity_poly.entity_id
_entity_poly.type
_entity_poly.pdbx_seq_one_letter_code
_entity_poly.pdbx_strand_id
1 'polypeptide(L)'
;RYFSETVETKVCFKKLTDSEIEWYIHTEEPFDKAGGYAIQGLGMFLVRRINGSYTNVVGLPVCEIIEFLLKEGAIQHMGGRKMSCR
;
A
#
# COMPACT_ATOMS: atom_id res chain seq x y z
N ARG A 1 -14.18 -13.68 -19.08
CA ARG A 1 -12.70 -13.54 -19.11
C ARG A 1 -12.24 -13.33 -17.68
N TYR A 2 -11.17 -13.99 -17.25
CA TYR A 2 -10.57 -13.77 -15.93
C TYR A 2 -9.23 -13.06 -16.17
N PHE A 3 -8.95 -12.03 -15.37
CA PHE A 3 -7.71 -11.28 -15.42
C PHE A 3 -7.08 -11.35 -14.03
N SER A 4 -5.76 -11.50 -13.98
CA SER A 4 -4.98 -11.56 -12.76
C SER A 4 -3.64 -10.89 -13.02
N GLU A 5 -3.34 -9.83 -12.30
CA GLU A 5 -2.04 -9.18 -12.28
C GLU A 5 -1.51 -9.14 -10.85
N THR A 6 -0.19 -9.02 -10.69
CA THR A 6 0.46 -9.00 -9.38
C THR A 6 1.32 -7.75 -9.28
N VAL A 7 1.11 -6.99 -8.21
CA VAL A 7 1.86 -5.78 -7.89
C VAL A 7 2.66 -6.04 -6.62
N GLU A 8 3.98 -5.86 -6.69
CA GLU A 8 4.86 -6.00 -5.53
C GLU A 8 5.18 -4.61 -4.95
N THR A 9 5.25 -4.50 -3.62
CA THR A 9 5.74 -3.27 -2.99
C THR A 9 6.67 -3.63 -1.84
N LYS A 10 7.86 -3.02 -1.86
CA LYS A 10 8.91 -3.29 -0.87
C LYS A 10 8.80 -2.28 0.26
N VAL A 11 8.59 -2.78 1.47
CA VAL A 11 8.51 -1.97 2.69
C VAL A 11 9.80 -2.19 3.49
N CYS A 12 10.58 -1.14 3.64
CA CYS A 12 11.78 -1.16 4.47
C CYS A 12 11.44 -0.66 5.87
N PHE A 13 11.68 -1.50 6.86
CA PHE A 13 11.52 -1.14 8.26
C PHE A 13 12.77 -0.42 8.77
N LYS A 14 12.61 0.41 9.78
CA LYS A 14 13.75 0.93 10.54
C LYS A 14 14.35 -0.19 11.39
N LYS A 15 15.56 0.01 11.91
CA LYS A 15 16.07 -0.87 12.98
C LYS A 15 15.20 -0.66 14.21
N LEU A 16 14.52 -1.72 14.62
CA LEU A 16 13.68 -1.74 15.82
C LEU A 16 14.50 -2.23 17.00
N THR A 17 14.28 -1.60 18.14
CA THR A 17 14.75 -2.11 19.44
C THR A 17 13.71 -3.04 20.04
N ASP A 18 14.13 -3.96 20.90
CA ASP A 18 13.22 -4.90 21.56
C ASP A 18 12.11 -4.17 22.33
N SER A 19 12.43 -3.03 22.95
CA SER A 19 11.46 -2.18 23.66
C SER A 19 10.37 -1.61 22.73
N GLU A 20 10.73 -1.24 21.50
CA GLU A 20 9.74 -0.72 20.52
C GLU A 20 8.85 -1.84 19.98
N ILE A 21 9.41 -3.04 19.81
CA ILE A 21 8.65 -4.23 19.40
C ILE A 21 7.65 -4.60 20.50
N GLU A 22 8.11 -4.69 21.74
CA GLU A 22 7.26 -5.02 22.89
C GLU A 22 6.14 -4.00 23.07
N TRP A 23 6.48 -2.69 22.99
CA TRP A 23 5.48 -1.62 23.05
C TRP A 23 4.44 -1.76 21.94
N TYR A 24 4.86 -2.09 20.72
CA TYR A 24 3.95 -2.23 19.58
C TYR A 24 3.05 -3.46 19.70
N ILE A 25 3.56 -4.58 20.20
CA ILE A 25 2.78 -5.80 20.47
C ILE A 25 1.68 -5.54 21.51
N HIS A 26 1.94 -4.65 22.48
CA HIS A 26 0.93 -4.25 23.47
C HIS A 26 -0.17 -3.36 22.89
N THR A 27 0.03 -2.77 21.71
CA THR A 27 -1.06 -2.12 20.99
C THR A 27 -1.86 -3.24 20.32
N GLU A 28 -3.20 -3.26 20.41
CA GLU A 28 -4.01 -4.35 19.82
C GLU A 28 -4.00 -4.35 18.27
N GLU A 29 -3.29 -3.39 17.64
CA GLU A 29 -3.21 -3.21 16.19
C GLU A 29 -2.58 -4.35 15.34
N PRO A 30 -1.56 -5.10 15.80
CA PRO A 30 -0.81 -6.04 14.98
C PRO A 30 -1.55 -7.36 14.79
N PHE A 31 -2.52 -7.69 15.66
CA PHE A 31 -3.15 -9.02 15.67
C PHE A 31 -4.14 -9.26 14.51
N ASP A 32 -4.67 -8.21 13.90
CA ASP A 32 -5.64 -8.28 12.79
C ASP A 32 -5.04 -7.87 11.43
N LYS A 33 -3.71 -7.86 11.30
CA LYS A 33 -3.04 -7.36 10.09
C LYS A 33 -1.99 -8.34 9.56
N ALA A 34 -2.06 -8.61 8.26
CA ALA A 34 -1.04 -9.42 7.59
C ALA A 34 0.34 -8.74 7.72
N GLY A 35 1.32 -9.48 8.25
CA GLY A 35 2.65 -8.94 8.56
C GLY A 35 2.76 -8.25 9.93
N GLY A 36 1.69 -8.23 10.72
CA GLY A 36 1.74 -7.77 12.11
C GLY A 36 2.00 -6.28 12.27
N TYR A 37 1.67 -5.43 11.29
CA TYR A 37 1.78 -3.97 11.42
C TYR A 37 0.68 -3.22 10.67
N ALA A 38 0.32 -2.05 11.19
CA ALA A 38 -0.66 -1.14 10.61
C ALA A 38 0.03 0.06 9.95
N ILE A 39 0.08 0.09 8.62
CA ILE A 39 0.64 1.24 7.89
C ILE A 39 -0.20 2.52 8.03
N GLN A 40 -1.48 2.39 8.37
CA GLN A 40 -2.41 3.50 8.63
C GLN A 40 -2.58 3.80 10.14
N GLY A 41 -1.83 3.11 11.01
CA GLY A 41 -1.90 3.24 12.46
C GLY A 41 -0.53 3.51 13.09
N LEU A 42 -0.34 3.04 14.32
CA LEU A 42 0.91 3.19 15.07
C LEU A 42 2.09 2.46 14.38
N GLY A 43 1.80 1.45 13.56
CA GLY A 43 2.78 0.71 12.78
C GLY A 43 3.50 1.55 11.71
N MET A 44 2.99 2.75 11.36
CA MET A 44 3.67 3.66 10.43
C MET A 44 5.06 4.08 10.93
N PHE A 45 5.24 4.18 12.25
CA PHE A 45 6.52 4.49 12.89
C PHE A 45 7.62 3.44 12.61
N LEU A 46 7.23 2.20 12.31
CA LEU A 46 8.14 1.11 12.02
C LEU A 46 8.69 1.21 10.58
N VAL A 47 7.94 1.86 9.69
CA VAL A 47 8.24 1.93 8.25
C VAL A 47 9.20 3.09 7.96
N ARG A 48 10.40 2.76 7.48
CA ARG A 48 11.43 3.75 7.11
C ARG A 48 11.28 4.22 5.66
N ARG A 49 10.90 3.33 4.75
CA ARG A 49 10.77 3.61 3.32
C ARG A 49 9.83 2.62 2.67
N ILE A 50 9.08 3.08 1.67
CA ILE A 50 8.28 2.24 0.80
C ILE A 50 8.77 2.46 -0.62
N ASN A 51 8.96 1.37 -1.36
CA ASN A 51 9.30 1.39 -2.77
C ASN A 51 8.27 0.57 -3.54
N GLY A 52 7.37 1.27 -4.23
CA GLY A 52 6.18 0.73 -4.88
C GLY A 52 4.92 1.51 -4.50
N SER A 53 3.76 0.89 -4.67
CA SER A 53 2.46 1.53 -4.46
C SER A 53 2.04 1.45 -2.99
N TYR A 54 1.86 2.60 -2.32
CA TYR A 54 1.33 2.64 -0.95
C TYR A 54 -0.05 1.98 -0.87
N THR A 55 -0.90 2.21 -1.87
CA THR A 55 -2.25 1.62 -1.93
C THR A 55 -2.20 0.09 -2.00
N ASN A 56 -1.19 -0.47 -2.67
CA ASN A 56 -0.93 -1.90 -2.67
C ASN A 56 -0.60 -2.42 -1.26
N VAL A 57 0.18 -1.68 -0.46
CA VAL A 57 0.47 -2.04 0.94
C VAL A 57 -0.77 -1.97 1.83
N VAL A 58 -1.70 -1.05 1.54
CA VAL A 58 -3.00 -0.97 2.23
C VAL A 58 -3.91 -2.14 1.85
N GLY A 59 -3.69 -2.78 0.69
CA GLY A 59 -4.39 -3.99 0.26
C GLY A 59 -5.06 -3.90 -1.12
N LEU A 60 -4.96 -2.75 -1.81
CA LEU A 60 -5.51 -2.61 -3.16
C LEU A 60 -4.64 -1.67 -4.01
N PRO A 61 -3.97 -2.15 -5.08
CA PRO A 61 -3.18 -1.32 -5.97
C PRO A 61 -4.08 -0.45 -6.88
N VAL A 62 -4.49 0.71 -6.37
CA VAL A 62 -5.53 1.55 -7.00
C VAL A 62 -5.08 2.10 -8.35
N CYS A 63 -3.82 2.53 -8.48
CA CYS A 63 -3.31 3.08 -9.73
C CYS A 63 -3.38 2.03 -10.85
N GLU A 64 -2.89 0.84 -10.56
CA GLU A 64 -2.80 -0.29 -11.49
C GLU A 64 -4.21 -0.78 -11.88
N ILE A 65 -5.15 -0.80 -10.93
CA ILE A 65 -6.56 -1.13 -11.21
C ILE A 65 -7.22 -0.08 -12.10
N ILE A 66 -6.99 1.22 -11.85
CA ILE A 66 -7.56 2.28 -12.67
C ILE A 66 -7.02 2.21 -14.09
N GLU A 67 -5.71 2.02 -14.26
CA GLU A 67 -5.08 1.83 -15.57
C GLU A 67 -5.67 0.61 -16.31
N PHE A 68 -5.86 -0.50 -15.61
CA PHE A 68 -6.50 -1.69 -16.16
C PHE A 68 -7.95 -1.44 -16.59
N LEU A 69 -8.77 -0.81 -15.73
CA LEU A 69 -10.18 -0.53 -16.01
C LEU A 69 -10.35 0.46 -17.16
N LEU A 70 -9.46 1.45 -17.30
CA LEU A 70 -9.42 2.37 -18.44
C LEU A 70 -9.09 1.63 -19.73
N LYS A 71 -8.10 0.73 -19.69
CA LYS A 71 -7.67 -0.08 -20.84
C LYS A 71 -8.76 -1.02 -21.35
N GLU A 72 -9.51 -1.64 -20.45
CA GLU A 72 -10.65 -2.48 -20.81
C GLU A 72 -11.91 -1.67 -21.16
N GLY A 73 -11.86 -0.34 -21.04
CA GLY A 73 -12.99 0.56 -21.35
C GLY A 73 -14.14 0.48 -20.34
N ALA A 74 -13.91 -0.12 -19.17
CA ALA A 74 -14.90 -0.23 -18.09
C ALA A 74 -15.17 1.11 -17.40
N ILE A 75 -14.18 2.01 -17.40
CA ILE A 75 -14.30 3.40 -16.92
C ILE A 75 -13.74 4.35 -17.97
N GLN A 76 -14.19 5.60 -17.96
CA GLN A 76 -13.71 6.65 -18.88
C GLN A 76 -13.34 7.90 -18.09
N HIS A 77 -12.28 8.60 -18.52
CA HIS A 77 -11.97 9.92 -17.98
C HIS A 77 -13.07 10.91 -18.40
N MET A 78 -13.95 11.26 -17.47
CA MET A 78 -14.84 12.41 -17.65
C MET A 78 -14.06 13.71 -17.45
N GLY A 79 -13.57 14.29 -18.56
CA GLY A 79 -13.18 15.70 -18.63
C GLY A 79 -11.67 15.96 -18.68
N GLY A 80 -11.26 16.69 -19.71
CA GLY A 80 -9.88 16.96 -20.04
C GLY A 80 -9.17 17.95 -19.10
N ARG A 81 -7.90 17.64 -18.82
CA ARG A 81 -6.74 18.53 -18.90
C ARG A 81 -5.53 17.61 -18.94
N LYS A 82 -4.73 17.71 -20.01
CA LYS A 82 -3.44 17.00 -20.12
C LYS A 82 -2.59 17.34 -18.89
N MET A 83 -2.43 16.40 -17.97
CA MET A 83 -1.40 16.47 -16.95
C MET A 83 -0.11 15.95 -17.57
N SER A 84 0.71 16.89 -18.05
CA SER A 84 2.10 16.64 -18.42
C SER A 84 2.92 16.47 -17.14
N CYS A 85 3.14 15.25 -16.68
CA CYS A 85 4.18 14.98 -15.68
C CYS A 85 5.54 14.92 -16.39
N ARG A 86 6.46 15.80 -15.94
CA ARG A 86 7.91 15.69 -16.18
C ARG A 86 8.51 14.72 -15.19
#